data_AF-A0AAJ4MNI7-F1
#
_entry.id   AF-A0AAJ4MNI7-F1
#
_cell.length_a   1.000
_cell.length_b   1.000
_cell.length_c   1.000
_cell.angle_alpha   90.00
_cell.angle_beta   90.00
_cell.angle_gamma   90.00
#
_symmetry.space_group_name_H-M   'P 1'
#
loop_
_entity.id
_entity.type
_entity.pdbx_description
1 polymer ?
#
loop_
_entity_poly.entity_id
_entity_poly.type
_entity_poly.pdbx_seq_one_letter_code
_entity_poly.pdbx_strand_id
1 'polypeptide(L)'
;MKPKTRALARCLSRPRLQWSEKRRRLALVFALETLALETARARRLGFEANTVVLNLGLFFLIAERDIQAVKIDALTHPDAWARSLAARVMLLTIHELDINKVAGNKLRKSLEDCDIPEDLRHDITEAMRTIRKAQAKAQQQFAYLRNSTIAHRDADALRQYRDITNIDELEVIRVAVDFYAGTSIFLEMIPRLLSHMATWRGMISQLAAQNARKGVRRE
;
A
#
# COMPACT_ATOMS: atom_id res chain seq x y z
N MET A 1 -26.03 -14.89 -14.76
CA MET A 1 -26.95 -14.20 -13.82
C MET A 1 -27.59 -13.01 -14.51
N LYS A 2 -28.92 -12.85 -14.45
CA LYS A 2 -29.63 -11.72 -15.10
C LYS A 2 -29.22 -10.37 -14.47
N PRO A 3 -29.13 -9.25 -15.21
CA PRO A 3 -28.66 -7.95 -14.69
C PRO A 3 -29.38 -7.49 -13.41
N LYS A 4 -30.70 -7.70 -13.35
CA LYS A 4 -31.55 -7.38 -12.19
C LYS A 4 -31.18 -8.17 -10.92
N THR A 5 -30.79 -9.44 -11.06
CA THR A 5 -30.37 -10.29 -9.92
C THR A 5 -29.04 -9.82 -9.32
N ARG A 6 -28.11 -9.31 -10.15
CA ARG A 6 -26.84 -8.74 -9.68
C ARG A 6 -27.05 -7.39 -8.96
N ALA A 7 -27.93 -6.53 -9.47
CA ALA A 7 -28.25 -5.26 -8.85
C ALA A 7 -28.88 -5.43 -7.45
N LEU A 8 -29.82 -6.37 -7.32
CA LEU A 8 -30.43 -6.73 -6.03
C LEU A 8 -29.40 -7.28 -5.04
N ALA A 9 -28.55 -8.22 -5.48
CA ALA A 9 -27.49 -8.78 -4.63
C ALA A 9 -26.53 -7.69 -4.12
N ARG A 10 -26.16 -6.71 -4.96
CA ARG A 10 -25.33 -5.56 -4.57
C ARG A 10 -26.02 -4.66 -3.54
N CYS A 11 -27.29 -4.34 -3.76
CA CYS A 11 -28.06 -3.50 -2.84
C CYS A 11 -28.17 -4.15 -1.45
N LEU A 12 -28.48 -5.45 -1.41
CA LEU A 12 -28.65 -6.20 -0.16
C LEU A 12 -27.32 -6.44 0.58
N SER A 13 -26.22 -6.66 -0.16
CA SER A 13 -24.90 -6.91 0.44
C SER A 13 -24.22 -5.64 0.98
N ARG A 14 -24.49 -4.47 0.39
CA ARG A 14 -23.83 -3.19 0.75
C ARG A 14 -23.88 -2.85 2.25
N PRO A 15 -25.05 -2.77 2.92
CA PRO A 15 -25.09 -2.39 4.33
C PRO A 15 -24.34 -3.39 5.21
N ARG A 16 -24.44 -4.69 4.91
CA ARG A 16 -23.68 -5.74 5.60
C ARG A 16 -22.18 -5.53 5.46
N LEU A 17 -21.70 -5.25 4.24
CA LEU A 17 -20.28 -5.01 3.97
C LEU A 17 -19.78 -3.72 4.64
N GLN A 18 -20.56 -2.65 4.59
CA GLN A 18 -20.25 -1.40 5.30
C GLN A 18 -20.12 -1.62 6.79
N TRP A 19 -21.00 -2.44 7.37
CA TRP A 19 -20.97 -2.75 8.79
C TRP A 19 -19.77 -3.62 9.16
N SER A 20 -19.49 -4.69 8.41
CA SER A 20 -18.32 -5.55 8.65
C SER A 20 -16.99 -4.78 8.53
N GLU A 21 -16.95 -3.76 7.68
CA GLU A 21 -15.75 -2.95 7.46
C GLU A 21 -15.52 -1.85 8.50
N LYS A 22 -16.49 -1.56 9.38
CA LYS A 22 -16.32 -0.51 10.41
C LYS A 22 -15.12 -0.78 11.31
N ARG A 23 -14.99 -2.01 11.81
CA ARG A 23 -13.88 -2.39 12.71
C ARG A 23 -12.53 -2.26 12.01
N ARG A 24 -12.43 -2.77 10.77
CA ARG A 24 -11.19 -2.68 9.98
C ARG A 24 -10.82 -1.23 9.69
N ARG A 25 -11.79 -0.39 9.36
CA ARG A 25 -11.57 1.05 9.13
C ARG A 25 -11.01 1.74 10.38
N LEU A 26 -11.58 1.46 11.56
CA LEU A 26 -11.09 2.06 12.81
C LEU A 26 -9.66 1.61 13.13
N ALA A 27 -9.36 0.31 12.98
CA ALA A 27 -8.01 -0.21 13.18
C ALA A 27 -7.00 0.43 12.22
N LEU A 28 -7.38 0.62 10.95
CA LEU A 28 -6.53 1.26 9.94
C LEU A 28 -6.25 2.73 10.25
N VAL A 29 -7.27 3.49 10.66
CA VAL A 29 -7.10 4.90 11.08
C VAL A 29 -6.17 5.00 12.28
N PHE A 30 -6.38 4.15 13.29
CA PHE A 30 -5.52 4.11 14.47
C PHE A 30 -4.07 3.75 14.15
N ALA A 31 -3.86 2.75 13.28
CA ALA A 31 -2.53 2.36 12.82
C ALA A 31 -1.83 3.52 12.07
N LEU A 32 -2.56 4.21 11.18
CA LEU A 32 -2.05 5.38 10.46
C LEU A 32 -1.57 6.49 11.41
N GLU A 33 -2.41 6.87 12.38
CA GLU A 33 -2.09 7.92 13.35
C GLU A 33 -0.89 7.53 14.22
N THR A 34 -0.86 6.28 14.66
CA THR A 34 0.24 5.75 15.48
C THR A 34 1.56 5.75 14.71
N LEU A 35 1.58 5.20 13.49
CA LEU A 35 2.79 5.18 12.68
C LEU A 35 3.24 6.58 12.29
N ALA A 36 2.31 7.51 12.01
CA ALA A 36 2.67 8.90 11.73
C ALA A 36 3.34 9.58 12.93
N LEU A 37 2.76 9.41 14.13
CA LEU A 37 3.32 9.94 15.37
C LEU A 37 4.72 9.37 15.66
N GLU A 38 4.87 8.05 15.59
CA GLU A 38 6.15 7.39 15.89
C GLU A 38 7.19 7.66 14.82
N THR A 39 6.81 7.77 13.53
CA THR A 39 7.74 8.19 12.46
C THR A 39 8.28 9.60 12.75
N ALA A 40 7.40 10.54 13.11
CA ALA A 40 7.80 11.90 13.43
C ALA A 40 8.66 11.98 14.70
N ARG A 41 8.39 11.13 15.71
CA ARG A 41 9.22 11.01 16.91
C ARG A 41 10.60 10.44 16.58
N ALA A 42 10.67 9.32 15.88
CA ALA A 42 11.92 8.68 15.48
C ALA A 42 12.81 9.64 14.68
N ARG A 43 12.22 10.39 13.74
CA ARG A 43 12.95 11.41 12.96
C ARG A 43 13.52 12.52 13.84
N ARG A 44 12.72 13.05 14.79
CA ARG A 44 13.17 14.10 15.73
C ARG A 44 14.31 13.63 16.63
N LEU A 45 14.29 12.36 17.03
CA LEU A 45 15.34 11.76 17.86
C LEU A 45 16.56 11.28 17.06
N GLY A 46 16.54 11.42 15.73
CA GLY A 46 17.65 10.99 14.86
C GLY A 46 17.74 9.47 14.69
N PHE A 47 16.68 8.72 14.97
CA PHE A 47 16.64 7.28 14.74
C PHE A 47 16.32 6.96 13.27
N GLU A 48 17.33 7.06 12.41
CA GLU A 48 17.19 6.91 10.95
C GLU A 48 16.60 5.56 10.52
N ALA A 49 17.05 4.44 11.10
CA ALA A 49 16.57 3.12 10.72
C ALA A 49 15.09 2.92 11.07
N ASN A 50 14.69 3.27 12.30
CA ASN A 50 13.30 3.27 12.72
C ASN A 50 12.46 4.18 11.83
N THR A 51 12.98 5.37 11.50
CA THR A 51 12.28 6.31 10.61
C THR A 51 12.02 5.69 9.24
N VAL A 52 12.98 4.95 8.67
CA VAL A 52 12.80 4.29 7.37
C VAL A 52 11.73 3.22 7.42
N VAL A 53 11.77 2.33 8.42
CA VAL A 53 10.78 1.24 8.57
C VAL A 53 9.39 1.80 8.83
N LEU A 54 9.25 2.74 9.77
CA LEU A 54 7.97 3.36 10.12
C LEU A 54 7.40 4.17 8.95
N ASN A 55 8.24 4.92 8.23
CA ASN A 55 7.80 5.69 7.06
C ASN A 55 7.34 4.77 5.92
N LEU A 56 7.99 3.62 5.73
CA LEU A 56 7.54 2.61 4.77
C LEU A 56 6.20 1.99 5.17
N GLY A 57 6.01 1.69 6.45
CA GLY A 57 4.72 1.24 6.98
C GLY A 57 3.62 2.27 6.75
N LEU A 58 3.88 3.52 7.09
CA LEU A 58 2.96 4.64 6.87
C LEU A 58 2.60 4.78 5.38
N PHE A 59 3.59 4.67 4.49
CA PHE A 59 3.39 4.73 3.05
C PHE A 59 2.41 3.66 2.55
N PHE A 60 2.53 2.41 3.04
CA PHE A 60 1.59 1.34 2.68
C PHE A 60 0.21 1.52 3.31
N LEU A 61 0.13 1.97 4.57
CA LEU A 61 -1.15 2.21 5.23
C LEU A 61 -1.97 3.32 4.55
N ILE A 62 -1.31 4.35 3.99
CA ILE A 62 -1.97 5.39 3.20
C ILE A 62 -2.62 4.77 1.96
N ALA A 63 -1.86 4.00 1.19
CA ALA A 63 -2.39 3.30 0.01
C ALA A 63 -3.54 2.35 0.38
N GLU A 64 -3.41 1.61 1.48
CA GLU A 64 -4.48 0.74 1.97
C GLU A 64 -5.73 1.53 2.34
N ARG A 65 -5.59 2.73 2.93
CA ARG A 65 -6.70 3.61 3.30
C ARG A 65 -7.45 4.14 2.09
N ASP A 66 -6.75 4.54 1.04
CA ASP A 66 -7.35 5.00 -0.21
C ASP A 66 -8.19 3.89 -0.86
N ILE A 67 -7.62 2.68 -0.98
CA ILE A 67 -8.35 1.51 -1.51
C ILE A 67 -9.53 1.16 -0.60
N GLN A 68 -9.36 1.19 0.72
CA GLN A 68 -10.41 0.89 1.70
C GLN A 68 -11.61 1.85 1.55
N ALA A 69 -11.35 3.12 1.23
CA ALA A 69 -12.40 4.12 1.09
C ALA A 69 -13.34 3.84 -0.09
N VAL A 70 -12.82 3.23 -1.17
CA VAL A 70 -13.56 3.03 -2.43
C VAL A 70 -13.97 1.58 -2.71
N LYS A 71 -13.39 0.57 -2.04
CA LYS A 71 -13.61 -0.85 -2.35
C LYS A 71 -15.07 -1.32 -2.27
N ILE A 72 -15.85 -0.77 -1.33
CA ILE A 72 -17.27 -1.13 -1.20
C ILE A 72 -18.05 -0.54 -2.36
N ASP A 73 -17.71 0.67 -2.80
CA ASP A 73 -18.33 1.30 -3.95
C ASP A 73 -18.00 0.55 -5.24
N ALA A 74 -16.74 0.14 -5.44
CA ALA A 74 -16.33 -0.70 -6.56
C ALA A 74 -17.17 -1.99 -6.67
N LEU A 75 -17.52 -2.61 -5.53
CA LEU A 75 -18.30 -3.85 -5.49
C LEU A 75 -19.81 -3.66 -5.65
N THR A 76 -20.36 -2.68 -4.92
CA THR A 76 -21.81 -2.68 -4.62
C THR A 76 -22.52 -1.39 -5.01
N HIS A 77 -21.84 -0.38 -5.54
CA HIS A 77 -22.53 0.87 -5.87
C HIS A 77 -23.62 0.60 -6.93
N PRO A 78 -24.84 1.16 -6.79
CA PRO A 78 -25.93 0.91 -7.72
C PRO A 78 -25.61 1.40 -9.13
N ASP A 79 -25.08 2.61 -9.23
CA ASP A 79 -24.60 3.17 -10.48
C ASP A 79 -23.30 2.49 -10.96
N ALA A 80 -23.29 2.07 -12.22
CA ALA A 80 -22.16 1.42 -12.87
C ALA A 80 -20.97 2.35 -13.07
N TRP A 81 -21.24 3.63 -13.37
CA TRP A 81 -20.17 4.59 -13.57
C TRP A 81 -19.38 4.82 -12.28
N ALA A 82 -20.07 5.00 -11.16
CA ALA A 82 -19.45 5.08 -9.84
C ALA A 82 -18.64 3.84 -9.46
N ARG A 83 -19.09 2.62 -9.82
CA ARG A 83 -18.27 1.40 -9.62
C ARG A 83 -16.98 1.44 -10.43
N SER A 84 -17.08 1.75 -11.73
CA SER A 84 -15.91 1.89 -12.60
C SER A 84 -14.97 3.00 -12.14
N LEU A 85 -15.49 4.11 -11.61
CA LEU A 85 -14.66 5.16 -11.01
C LEU A 85 -13.90 4.65 -9.78
N ALA A 86 -14.59 4.00 -8.84
CA ALA A 86 -13.98 3.43 -7.65
C ALA A 86 -12.89 2.38 -8.00
N ALA A 87 -13.18 1.51 -8.98
CA ALA A 87 -12.21 0.52 -9.47
C ALA A 87 -10.95 1.19 -10.07
N ARG A 88 -11.12 2.27 -10.86
CA ARG A 88 -9.98 3.04 -11.38
C ARG A 88 -9.15 3.70 -10.30
N VAL A 89 -9.78 4.24 -9.26
CA VAL A 89 -9.05 4.80 -8.11
C VAL A 89 -8.19 3.72 -7.46
N MET A 90 -8.73 2.52 -7.23
CA MET A 90 -7.94 1.40 -6.68
C MET A 90 -6.73 1.05 -7.56
N LEU A 91 -6.95 0.89 -8.87
CA LEU A 91 -5.86 0.60 -9.80
C LEU A 91 -4.82 1.72 -9.85
N LEU A 92 -5.25 2.98 -9.86
CA LEU A 92 -4.38 4.16 -9.85
C LEU A 92 -3.50 4.17 -8.60
N THR A 93 -4.10 3.97 -7.42
CA THR A 93 -3.37 3.90 -6.14
C THR A 93 -2.29 2.83 -6.17
N ILE A 94 -2.58 1.62 -6.66
CA ILE A 94 -1.60 0.53 -6.73
C ILE A 94 -0.54 0.81 -7.81
N HIS A 95 -0.96 1.32 -8.97
CA HIS A 95 -0.09 1.62 -10.10
C HIS A 95 0.96 2.69 -9.77
N GLU A 96 0.51 3.82 -9.22
CA GLU A 96 1.34 5.00 -8.92
C GLU A 96 2.15 4.86 -7.63
N LEU A 97 1.95 3.78 -6.87
CA LEU A 97 2.70 3.48 -5.67
C LEU A 97 4.20 3.26 -5.98
N ASP A 98 5.02 4.29 -5.83
CA ASP A 98 6.46 4.19 -6.08
C ASP A 98 7.20 3.61 -4.88
N ILE A 99 7.24 2.29 -4.82
CA ILE A 99 7.92 1.52 -3.78
C ILE A 99 9.42 1.84 -3.72
N ASN A 100 10.05 2.14 -4.85
CA ASN A 100 11.50 2.36 -4.90
C ASN A 100 11.91 3.63 -4.14
N LYS A 101 11.02 4.63 -4.04
CA LYS A 101 11.24 5.83 -3.23
C LYS A 101 11.39 5.54 -1.73
N VAL A 102 10.76 4.47 -1.23
CA VAL A 102 10.67 4.19 0.22
C VAL A 102 11.33 2.89 0.66
N ALA A 103 11.50 1.91 -0.24
CA ALA A 103 12.01 0.57 0.07
C ALA A 103 13.28 0.18 -0.71
N GLY A 104 13.96 1.15 -1.34
CA GLY A 104 15.20 0.92 -2.07
C GLY A 104 16.43 0.74 -1.17
N ASN A 105 17.59 1.22 -1.64
CA ASN A 105 18.86 1.11 -0.91
C ASN A 105 18.81 1.65 0.53
N LYS A 106 17.93 2.61 0.81
CA LYS A 106 17.77 3.17 2.16
C LYS A 106 17.25 2.13 3.15
N LEU A 107 16.24 1.34 2.77
CA LEU A 107 15.71 0.26 3.60
C LEU A 107 16.77 -0.81 3.84
N ARG A 108 17.40 -1.30 2.77
CA ARG A 108 18.45 -2.32 2.89
C ARG A 108 19.57 -1.89 3.85
N LYS A 109 20.10 -0.67 3.66
CA LYS A 109 21.12 -0.11 4.56
C LYS A 109 20.63 0.00 5.99
N SER A 110 19.39 0.43 6.23
CA SER A 110 18.83 0.51 7.58
C SER A 110 18.70 -0.85 8.26
N LEU A 111 18.39 -1.92 7.51
CA LEU A 111 18.35 -3.28 8.06
C LEU A 111 19.75 -3.81 8.38
N GLU A 112 20.74 -3.50 7.52
CA GLU A 112 22.15 -3.83 7.75
C GLU A 112 22.71 -3.06 8.96
N ASP A 113 22.45 -1.76 9.07
CA ASP A 113 22.92 -0.88 10.16
C ASP A 113 22.40 -1.30 11.54
N CYS A 114 21.24 -1.95 11.60
CA CYS A 114 20.64 -2.41 12.85
C CYS A 114 20.91 -3.89 13.15
N ASP A 115 21.78 -4.53 12.36
CA ASP A 115 22.14 -5.95 12.51
C ASP A 115 20.89 -6.85 12.58
N ILE A 116 19.91 -6.55 11.72
CA ILE A 116 18.65 -7.30 11.66
C ILE A 116 18.95 -8.74 11.22
N PRO A 117 18.42 -9.77 11.90
CA PRO A 117 18.63 -11.17 11.52
C PRO A 117 18.31 -11.48 10.05
N GLU A 118 19.07 -12.39 9.44
CA GLU A 118 18.94 -12.69 8.00
C GLU A 118 17.56 -13.27 7.63
N ASP A 119 16.96 -14.06 8.52
CA ASP A 119 15.59 -14.56 8.36
C ASP A 119 14.59 -13.40 8.27
N LEU A 120 14.69 -12.40 9.15
CA LEU A 120 13.80 -11.24 9.11
C LEU A 120 14.06 -10.35 7.89
N ARG A 121 15.31 -10.26 7.41
CA ARG A 121 15.63 -9.60 6.13
C ARG A 121 15.05 -10.35 4.93
N HIS A 122 15.04 -11.68 4.98
CA HIS A 122 14.44 -12.53 3.96
C HIS A 122 12.92 -12.31 3.87
N ASP A 123 12.23 -12.34 5.02
CA ASP A 123 10.78 -12.12 5.09
C ASP A 123 10.37 -10.75 4.50
N ILE A 124 11.15 -9.69 4.80
CA ILE A 124 10.94 -8.36 4.18
C ILE A 124 11.10 -8.43 2.68
N THR A 125 12.17 -9.07 2.21
CA THR A 125 12.45 -9.18 0.77
C THR A 125 11.32 -9.91 0.05
N GLU A 126 10.77 -10.97 0.67
CA GLU A 126 9.62 -11.69 0.14
C GLU A 126 8.36 -10.81 0.10
N ALA A 127 8.05 -10.11 1.19
CA ALA A 127 6.92 -9.17 1.24
C ALA A 127 7.03 -8.12 0.12
N MET A 128 8.20 -7.49 -0.03
CA MET A 128 8.45 -6.51 -1.09
C MET A 128 8.30 -7.12 -2.49
N ARG A 129 8.71 -8.37 -2.69
CA ARG A 129 8.54 -9.08 -3.96
C ARG A 129 7.06 -9.32 -4.28
N THR A 130 6.26 -9.72 -3.29
CA THR A 130 4.81 -9.92 -3.44
C THR A 130 4.11 -8.61 -3.80
N ILE A 131 4.46 -7.51 -3.12
CA ILE A 131 3.89 -6.19 -3.43
C ILE A 131 4.26 -5.75 -4.85
N ARG A 132 5.53 -5.93 -5.28
CA ARG A 132 5.97 -5.61 -6.65
C ARG A 132 5.24 -6.43 -7.71
N LYS A 133 4.93 -7.71 -7.44
CA LYS A 133 4.11 -8.53 -8.34
C LYS A 133 2.70 -7.97 -8.49
N ALA A 134 2.06 -7.56 -7.39
CA ALA A 134 0.75 -6.91 -7.42
C ALA A 134 0.79 -5.59 -8.21
N GLN A 135 1.84 -4.79 -8.02
CA GLN A 135 2.06 -3.56 -8.79
C GLN A 135 2.25 -3.82 -10.29
N ALA A 136 3.00 -4.85 -10.67
CA ALA A 136 3.19 -5.23 -12.07
C ALA A 136 1.86 -5.65 -12.73
N LYS A 137 1.02 -6.41 -12.01
CA LYS A 137 -0.34 -6.74 -12.47
C LYS A 137 -1.22 -5.49 -12.62
N ALA A 138 -1.19 -4.60 -11.64
CA ALA A 138 -1.90 -3.33 -11.70
C ALA A 138 -1.42 -2.47 -12.88
N GLN A 139 -0.10 -2.42 -13.14
CA GLN A 139 0.47 -1.74 -14.30
C GLN A 139 -0.03 -2.34 -15.61
N GLN A 140 -0.04 -3.66 -15.75
CA GLN A 140 -0.53 -4.32 -16.96
C GLN A 140 -2.00 -3.98 -17.25
N GLN A 141 -2.84 -4.00 -16.21
CA GLN A 141 -4.27 -3.69 -16.34
C GLN A 141 -4.53 -2.20 -16.52
N PHE A 142 -3.81 -1.35 -15.80
CA PHE A 142 -4.06 0.09 -15.73
C PHE A 142 -3.28 0.90 -16.76
N ALA A 143 -2.17 0.44 -17.33
CA ALA A 143 -1.43 1.19 -18.35
C ALA A 143 -2.32 1.49 -19.58
N TYR A 144 -3.15 0.52 -19.96
CA TYR A 144 -4.17 0.70 -20.99
C TYR A 144 -5.29 1.65 -20.50
N LEU A 145 -5.91 1.32 -19.37
CA LEU A 145 -7.05 2.06 -18.84
C LEU A 145 -6.71 3.52 -18.47
N ARG A 146 -5.50 3.84 -18.01
CA ARG A 146 -5.11 5.21 -17.62
C ARG A 146 -5.11 6.16 -18.80
N ASN A 147 -4.62 5.69 -19.95
CA ASN A 147 -4.53 6.51 -21.15
C ASN A 147 -5.89 6.68 -21.80
N SER A 148 -6.77 5.68 -21.70
CA SER A 148 -8.09 5.72 -22.33
C SER A 148 -9.23 6.14 -21.41
N THR A 149 -9.10 6.13 -20.07
CA THR A 149 -10.24 6.37 -19.16
C THR A 149 -10.17 7.65 -18.34
N ILE A 150 -9.04 8.38 -18.33
CA ILE A 150 -8.99 9.72 -17.74
C ILE A 150 -9.58 10.70 -18.73
N ALA A 151 -10.67 11.38 -18.35
CA ALA A 151 -11.33 12.36 -19.21
C ALA A 151 -10.30 13.32 -19.80
N HIS A 152 -10.43 13.62 -21.11
CA HIS A 152 -9.56 14.52 -21.87
C HIS A 152 -8.15 14.01 -22.19
N ARG A 153 -7.77 12.77 -21.84
CA ARG A 153 -6.49 12.17 -22.28
C ARG A 153 -6.55 11.45 -23.62
N ASP A 154 -7.68 10.85 -23.96
CA ASP A 154 -7.89 10.20 -25.24
C ASP A 154 -8.66 11.15 -26.17
N ALA A 155 -8.23 11.26 -27.42
CA ALA A 155 -8.94 12.02 -28.43
C ALA A 155 -10.23 11.30 -28.88
N ASP A 156 -10.29 9.97 -28.73
CA ASP A 156 -11.48 9.16 -28.99
C ASP A 156 -12.32 8.98 -27.72
N ALA A 157 -13.29 9.88 -27.55
CA ALA A 157 -14.23 9.84 -26.42
C ALA A 157 -15.13 8.59 -26.42
N LEU A 158 -15.40 7.99 -27.59
CA LEU A 158 -16.24 6.79 -27.67
C LEU A 158 -15.48 5.57 -27.16
N ARG A 159 -14.20 5.44 -27.54
CA ARG A 159 -13.30 4.43 -26.98
C ARG A 159 -13.16 4.58 -25.47
N GLN A 160 -12.95 5.81 -25.00
CA GLN A 160 -12.89 6.12 -23.58
C GLN A 160 -14.15 5.68 -22.81
N TYR A 161 -15.34 6.00 -23.34
CA TYR A 161 -16.60 5.57 -22.75
C TYR A 161 -16.73 4.04 -22.68
N ARG A 162 -16.33 3.33 -23.75
CA ARG A 162 -16.34 1.85 -23.79
C ARG A 162 -15.38 1.27 -22.76
N ASP A 163 -14.18 1.82 -22.64
CA ASP A 163 -13.19 1.32 -21.69
C ASP A 163 -13.64 1.56 -20.24
N ILE A 164 -14.26 2.70 -19.92
CA ILE A 164 -14.83 2.97 -18.58
C ILE A 164 -15.97 2.01 -18.24
N THR A 165 -16.87 1.77 -19.19
CA THR A 165 -18.08 0.96 -18.95
C THR A 165 -17.79 -0.55 -18.91
N ASN A 166 -16.66 -0.99 -19.46
CA ASN A 166 -16.26 -2.40 -19.51
C ASN A 166 -15.13 -2.77 -18.54
N ILE A 167 -14.81 -1.92 -17.55
CA ILE A 167 -13.84 -2.28 -16.51
C ILE A 167 -14.32 -3.53 -15.77
N ASP A 168 -13.45 -4.54 -15.70
CA ASP A 168 -13.70 -5.74 -14.88
C ASP A 168 -13.44 -5.43 -13.40
N GLU A 169 -14.50 -5.06 -12.69
CA GLU A 169 -14.42 -4.68 -11.28
C GLU A 169 -13.91 -5.84 -10.39
N LEU A 170 -14.17 -7.10 -10.77
CA LEU A 170 -13.72 -8.27 -10.01
C LEU A 170 -12.24 -8.55 -10.19
N GLU A 171 -11.72 -8.34 -11.40
CA GLU A 171 -10.29 -8.42 -11.66
C GLU A 171 -9.52 -7.32 -10.89
N VAL A 172 -10.02 -6.09 -10.88
CA VAL A 172 -9.45 -4.99 -10.09
C VAL A 172 -9.36 -5.35 -8.60
N ILE A 173 -10.40 -5.97 -8.07
CA ILE A 173 -10.43 -6.39 -6.66
C ILE A 173 -9.42 -7.50 -6.41
N ARG A 174 -9.24 -8.44 -7.34
CA ARG A 174 -8.19 -9.47 -7.23
C ARG A 174 -6.80 -8.86 -7.15
N VAL A 175 -6.50 -7.84 -7.97
CA VAL A 175 -5.24 -7.10 -7.89
C VAL A 175 -5.09 -6.41 -6.52
N ALA A 176 -6.16 -5.80 -6.00
CA ALA A 176 -6.12 -5.18 -4.67
C ALA A 176 -5.94 -6.20 -3.54
N VAL A 177 -6.52 -7.40 -3.65
CA VAL A 177 -6.32 -8.49 -2.70
C VAL A 177 -4.86 -8.97 -2.71
N ASP A 178 -4.27 -9.17 -3.88
CA ASP A 178 -2.85 -9.52 -4.01
C ASP A 178 -1.95 -8.45 -3.40
N PHE A 179 -2.28 -7.17 -3.61
CA PHE A 179 -1.59 -6.05 -2.99
C PHE A 179 -1.70 -6.10 -1.46
N TYR A 180 -2.90 -6.29 -0.92
CA TYR A 180 -3.12 -6.41 0.53
C TYR A 180 -2.40 -7.59 1.16
N ALA A 181 -2.32 -8.74 0.47
CA ALA A 181 -1.57 -9.88 0.95
C ALA A 181 -0.08 -9.52 1.13
N GLY A 182 0.50 -8.81 0.17
CA GLY A 182 1.88 -8.32 0.27
C GLY A 182 2.08 -7.31 1.40
N THR A 183 1.18 -6.32 1.54
CA THR A 183 1.31 -5.29 2.58
C THR A 183 1.07 -5.83 3.98
N SER A 184 0.15 -6.78 4.17
CA SER A 184 -0.12 -7.40 5.49
C SER A 184 1.13 -8.05 6.05
N ILE A 185 1.84 -8.85 5.24
CA ILE A 185 3.09 -9.50 5.65
C ILE A 185 4.09 -8.44 6.13
N PHE A 186 4.27 -7.35 5.37
CA PHE A 186 5.17 -6.27 5.77
C PHE A 186 4.75 -5.59 7.08
N LEU A 187 3.48 -5.23 7.22
CA LEU A 187 2.97 -4.54 8.42
C LEU A 187 3.09 -5.41 9.67
N GLU A 188 2.87 -6.72 9.56
CA GLU A 188 3.05 -7.69 10.65
C GLU A 188 4.50 -7.81 11.11
N MET A 189 5.48 -7.51 10.23
CA MET A 189 6.90 -7.50 10.59
C MET A 189 7.34 -6.23 11.32
N ILE A 190 6.63 -5.11 11.18
CA ILE A 190 7.04 -3.82 11.77
C ILE A 190 7.30 -3.95 13.28
N PRO A 191 6.41 -4.53 14.11
CA PRO A 191 6.67 -4.69 15.53
C PRO A 191 7.94 -5.50 15.80
N ARG A 192 8.17 -6.60 15.07
CA ARG A 192 9.37 -7.44 15.23
C ARG A 192 10.64 -6.67 14.90
N LEU A 193 10.62 -5.87 13.84
CA LEU A 193 11.74 -5.01 13.45
C LEU A 193 12.04 -3.96 14.51
N LEU A 194 11.01 -3.26 14.98
CA LEU A 194 11.18 -2.22 16.00
C LEU A 194 11.67 -2.81 17.33
N SER A 195 11.19 -3.98 17.73
CA SER A 195 11.68 -4.70 18.91
C SER A 195 13.17 -5.05 18.78
N HIS A 196 13.62 -5.51 17.60
CA HIS A 196 15.05 -5.76 17.37
C HIS A 196 15.88 -4.49 17.40
N MET A 197 15.41 -3.43 16.73
CA MET A 197 16.08 -2.13 16.70
C MET A 197 16.19 -1.49 18.10
N ALA A 198 15.24 -1.78 18.99
CA ALA A 198 15.24 -1.31 20.37
C ALA A 198 16.16 -2.10 21.31
N THR A 199 16.79 -3.19 20.87
CA THR A 199 17.79 -3.91 21.69
C THR A 199 19.07 -3.12 21.83
N TRP A 200 19.84 -3.36 22.90
CA TRP A 200 21.17 -2.75 23.07
C TRP A 200 22.08 -2.96 21.87
N ARG A 201 22.09 -4.18 21.30
CA ARG A 201 22.87 -4.50 20.09
C ARG A 201 22.41 -3.68 18.89
N GLY A 202 21.10 -3.60 18.65
CA GLY A 202 20.52 -2.79 17.55
C GLY A 202 20.83 -1.31 17.69
N MET A 203 20.68 -0.75 18.91
CA MET A 203 20.99 0.65 19.20
C MET A 203 22.47 1.00 19.04
N ILE A 204 23.37 0.14 19.55
CA ILE A 204 24.83 0.32 19.40
C ILE A 204 25.24 0.26 17.93
N SER A 205 24.74 -0.73 17.18
CA SER A 205 25.02 -0.88 15.76
C SER A 205 24.57 0.34 14.97
N GLN A 206 23.36 0.84 15.24
CA GLN A 206 22.83 2.04 14.60
C GLN A 206 23.68 3.28 14.91
N LEU A 207 24.11 3.48 16.17
CA LEU A 207 24.98 4.59 16.56
C LEU A 207 26.36 4.51 15.89
N ALA A 208 26.96 3.32 15.83
CA ALA A 208 28.23 3.09 15.15
C ALA A 208 28.13 3.43 13.65
N ALA A 209 27.08 2.97 12.98
CA ALA A 209 26.82 3.27 11.57
C ALA A 209 26.60 4.77 11.33
N GLN A 210 25.91 5.47 12.24
CA GLN A 210 25.73 6.93 12.15
C GLN A 210 27.05 7.68 12.30
N ASN A 211 27.90 7.29 13.25
CA ASN A 211 29.19 7.93 13.48
C ASN A 211 30.15 7.71 12.31
N ALA A 212 30.19 6.50 11.74
CA ALA A 212 30.98 6.21 10.54
C ALA A 212 30.60 7.14 9.37
N ARG A 213 29.31 7.38 9.15
CA ARG A 213 28.83 8.29 8.08
C ARG A 213 29.14 9.77 8.35
N LYS A 214 29.15 10.19 9.61
CA LYS A 214 29.53 11.57 9.99
C LYS A 214 31.03 11.81 9.85
N GLY A 215 31.86 10.78 10.08
CA GLY A 215 33.31 10.83 9.83
C GLY A 215 33.63 11.00 8.35
N VAL A 216 33.01 10.20 7.48
CA VAL A 216 33.22 10.24 6.01
C VAL A 216 32.78 11.55 5.35
N ARG A 217 31.91 12.35 5.99
CA ARG A 217 31.47 13.67 5.47
C ARG A 217 32.37 14.84 5.91
N ARG A 218 33.37 14.59 6.76
CA ARG A 218 34.29 15.61 7.29
C ARG A 218 35.67 15.58 6.63
N GLU A 219 35.89 14.65 5.71
CA GLU A 219 37.02 14.60 4.78
C GLU A 219 36.58 15.09 3.40
#